data_AF-A0A934H6Y5-F1
#
_entry.id   AF-A0A934H6Y5-F1
#
_cell.length_a   1.000
_cell.length_b   1.000
_cell.length_c   1.000
_cell.angle_alpha   90.00
_cell.angle_beta   90.00
_cell.angle_gamma   90.00
#
_symmetry.space_group_name_H-M   'P 1'
#
loop_
_entity.id
_entity.type
_entity.pdbx_description
1 polymer ?
#
loop_
_entity_poly.entity_id
_entity_poly.type
_entity_poly.pdbx_seq_one_letter_code
_entity_poly.pdbx_strand_id
1 'polypeptide(L)'
;MDDKKPTLPSEDEKGIHYEIKVKGQLEEHWADWLGGLSITHDAHGNSLLTGVVPDQAALHGILAQIRDLGLTLISLTPQDVEKMEDTDENSMETPPEVPNNIHYAGFAKRLTAFAFDYLIICGYIALLIAATLAVFKIAEFMGLSLGWPENPLLADLMAFVTLILPVILYFTLQESSPRQATWGKRKAGIRAVNANGETLTRLQAFVRSLVKFLPWQIAHTSIYHIEGLPFAPVEPSPMVITGFVLVYLLVGIYVASALISKKHRTPYDWASGSYVIVEKG
;
A
#
# COMPACT_ATOMS: atom_id res chain seq x y z
N MET A 1 20.71 -1.39 58.08
CA MET A 1 20.00 -0.63 57.03
C MET A 1 21.03 0.24 56.37
N ASP A 2 21.33 -0.01 55.10
CA ASP A 2 21.79 0.99 54.13
C ASP A 2 21.54 0.36 52.75
N ASP A 3 20.34 0.64 52.23
CA ASP A 3 19.88 0.21 50.91
C ASP A 3 20.70 0.95 49.83
N LYS A 4 21.64 0.25 49.21
CA LYS A 4 22.31 0.74 48.00
C LYS A 4 21.38 0.54 46.80
N LYS A 5 20.54 1.54 46.56
CA LYS A 5 19.65 1.67 45.40
C LYS A 5 20.44 1.45 44.09
N PRO A 6 19.97 0.60 43.16
CA PRO A 6 20.62 0.45 41.86
C PRO A 6 20.51 1.78 41.10
N THR A 7 21.65 2.30 40.66
CA THR A 7 21.75 3.45 39.75
C THR A 7 21.10 3.06 38.42
N LEU A 8 19.96 3.67 38.13
CA LEU A 8 19.31 3.63 36.83
C LEU A 8 20.28 4.23 35.78
N PRO A 9 20.42 3.64 34.57
CA PRO A 9 21.18 4.26 33.49
C PRO A 9 20.57 5.63 33.17
N SER A 10 21.44 6.62 32.94
CA SER A 10 21.10 7.99 32.57
C SER A 10 20.25 8.03 31.30
N GLU A 11 19.27 8.94 31.25
CA GLU A 11 18.29 9.07 30.15
C GLU A 11 18.88 9.47 28.77
N ASP A 12 20.21 9.66 28.67
CA ASP A 12 20.92 10.02 27.44
C ASP A 12 21.21 8.83 26.50
N GLU A 13 20.86 7.60 26.87
CA GLU A 13 21.23 6.37 26.14
C GLU A 13 20.12 5.82 25.21
N LYS A 14 19.25 6.71 24.69
CA LYS A 14 18.12 6.34 23.80
C LYS A 14 18.33 6.69 22.32
N GLY A 15 19.57 6.91 21.88
CA GLY A 15 19.87 7.09 20.46
C GLY A 15 20.17 5.77 19.75
N ILE A 16 19.81 5.69 18.47
CA ILE A 16 20.17 4.56 17.61
C ILE A 16 21.54 4.87 17.00
N HIS A 17 22.47 3.93 17.05
CA HIS A 17 23.76 4.10 16.38
C HIS A 17 23.55 3.97 14.87
N TYR A 18 24.06 4.90 14.08
CA TYR A 18 23.96 4.84 12.62
C TYR A 18 25.34 4.82 11.99
N GLU A 19 25.42 4.10 10.88
CA GLU A 19 26.51 4.13 9.93
C GLU A 19 26.01 4.75 8.61
N ILE A 20 26.58 5.89 8.24
CA ILE A 20 26.23 6.63 7.02
C ILE A 20 27.45 6.67 6.12
N LYS A 21 27.32 6.13 4.90
CA LYS A 21 28.40 6.11 3.92
C LYS A 21 28.14 7.14 2.83
N VAL A 22 29.13 7.99 2.58
CA VAL A 22 29.05 9.04 1.54
C VAL A 22 30.25 8.97 0.61
N LYS A 23 30.04 9.32 -0.65
CA LYS A 23 31.07 9.28 -1.70
C LYS A 23 32.09 10.40 -1.52
N GLY A 24 33.38 10.04 -1.60
CA GLY A 24 34.49 10.97 -1.41
C GLY A 24 34.98 11.04 0.04
N GLN A 25 36.12 11.69 0.25
CA GLN A 25 36.76 11.81 1.57
C GLN A 25 36.36 13.14 2.22
N LEU A 26 35.58 13.05 3.29
CA LEU A 26 35.33 14.14 4.23
C LEU A 26 36.48 14.25 5.22
N GLU A 27 36.95 15.46 5.45
CA GLU A 27 37.93 15.73 6.51
C GLU A 27 37.27 15.68 7.90
N GLU A 28 38.08 15.39 8.92
CA GLU A 28 37.63 15.17 10.30
C GLU A 28 36.92 16.39 10.91
N HIS A 29 37.23 17.62 10.44
CA HIS A 29 36.60 18.85 10.90
C HIS A 29 35.09 18.95 10.60
N TRP A 30 34.56 18.11 9.71
CA TRP A 30 33.13 18.03 9.42
C TRP A 30 32.32 17.28 10.49
N ALA A 31 32.98 16.55 11.41
CA ALA A 31 32.34 15.75 12.45
C ALA A 31 31.40 16.60 13.34
N ASP A 32 31.86 17.78 13.78
CA ASP A 32 31.07 18.69 14.61
C ASP A 32 29.83 19.22 13.89
N TRP A 33 29.94 19.43 12.57
CA TRP A 33 28.84 19.93 11.75
C TRP A 33 27.80 18.85 11.46
N LEU A 34 28.22 17.59 11.37
CA LEU A 34 27.40 16.40 11.10
C LEU A 34 26.95 15.71 12.39
N GLY A 35 26.64 16.49 13.43
CA GLY A 35 26.04 15.98 14.67
C GLY A 35 26.99 15.23 15.59
N GLY A 36 28.31 15.44 15.47
CA GLY A 36 29.33 14.77 16.29
C GLY A 36 29.62 13.33 15.85
N LEU A 37 29.22 12.95 14.64
CA LEU A 37 29.52 11.62 14.08
C LEU A 37 31.02 11.49 13.83
N SER A 38 31.59 10.35 14.21
CA SER A 38 32.99 10.02 13.90
C SER A 38 33.14 9.72 12.42
N ILE A 39 34.11 10.35 11.77
CA ILE A 39 34.38 10.18 10.34
C ILE A 39 35.58 9.26 10.16
N THR A 40 35.41 8.17 9.44
CA THR A 40 36.51 7.29 8.99
C THR A 40 36.48 7.16 7.46
N HIS A 41 37.57 6.68 6.87
CA HIS A 41 37.69 6.51 5.42
C HIS A 41 37.79 5.03 5.06
N ASP A 42 37.06 4.62 4.03
CA ASP A 42 37.17 3.26 3.48
C ASP A 42 38.30 3.14 2.46
N ALA A 43 38.68 1.89 2.15
CA ALA A 43 39.72 1.57 1.16
C ALA A 43 39.39 2.03 -0.28
N HIS A 44 38.17 2.50 -0.53
CA HIS A 44 37.70 2.98 -1.82
C HIS A 44 37.61 4.51 -1.90
N GLY A 45 38.11 5.23 -0.88
CA GLY A 45 38.13 6.70 -0.85
C GLY A 45 36.78 7.34 -0.53
N ASN A 46 35.89 6.62 0.17
CA ASN A 46 34.63 7.13 0.69
C ASN A 46 34.75 7.42 2.18
N SER A 47 33.83 8.24 2.70
CA SER A 47 33.73 8.52 4.12
C SER A 47 32.57 7.77 4.77
N LEU A 48 32.86 7.25 5.95
CA LEU A 48 31.94 6.55 6.82
C LEU A 48 31.73 7.40 8.08
N LEU A 49 30.50 7.81 8.31
CA LEU A 49 30.07 8.57 9.48
C LEU A 49 29.38 7.61 10.45
N THR A 50 29.92 7.44 11.64
CA THR A 50 29.38 6.54 12.66
C THR A 50 29.12 7.27 13.97
N GLY A 51 27.97 7.01 14.58
CA GLY A 51 27.68 7.56 15.90
C GLY A 51 26.21 7.45 16.30
N VAL A 52 25.93 7.85 17.54
CA VAL A 52 24.60 7.82 18.14
C VAL A 52 23.78 9.00 17.62
N VAL A 53 22.61 8.72 17.04
CA VAL A 53 21.66 9.76 16.63
C VAL A 53 20.44 9.72 17.57
N PRO A 54 20.10 10.84 18.23
CA PRO A 54 19.12 10.84 19.33
C PRO A 54 17.68 10.60 18.87
N ASP A 55 17.32 11.04 17.66
CA ASP A 55 15.97 10.85 17.09
C ASP A 55 15.98 10.91 15.54
N GLN A 56 14.81 10.69 14.92
CA GLN A 56 14.66 10.77 13.46
C GLN A 56 14.81 12.19 12.90
N ALA A 57 14.51 13.24 13.67
CA ALA A 57 14.65 14.61 13.20
C ALA A 57 16.14 14.99 13.05
N ALA A 58 16.98 14.58 14.01
CA ALA A 58 18.43 14.71 13.94
C ALA A 58 19.01 13.94 12.75
N LEU A 59 18.56 12.70 12.51
CA LEU A 59 18.96 11.92 11.34
C LEU A 59 18.63 12.64 10.03
N HIS A 60 17.41 13.16 9.89
CA HIS A 60 16.99 13.92 8.72
C HIS A 60 17.78 15.24 8.56
N GLY A 61 18.18 15.87 9.66
CA GLY A 61 19.08 17.04 9.64
C GLY A 61 20.45 16.71 9.05
N ILE A 62 21.06 15.61 9.49
CA ILE A 62 22.36 15.13 8.98
C ILE A 62 22.25 14.81 7.48
N LEU A 63 21.18 14.13 7.05
CA LEU A 63 20.95 13.83 5.62
C LEU A 63 20.73 15.11 4.78
N ALA A 64 20.09 16.13 5.33
CA ALA A 64 19.93 17.42 4.67
C ALA A 64 21.28 18.13 4.51
N GLN A 65 22.15 18.10 5.52
CA GLN A 65 23.50 18.66 5.43
C GLN A 65 24.35 17.94 4.37
N ILE A 66 24.31 16.60 4.33
CA ILE A 66 24.98 15.80 3.28
C ILE A 66 24.53 16.25 1.89
N ARG A 67 23.22 16.46 1.69
CA ARG A 67 22.66 16.99 0.43
C ARG A 67 23.16 18.40 0.13
N ASP A 68 23.17 19.28 1.11
CA ASP A 68 23.54 20.70 0.93
C ASP A 68 25.04 20.86 0.62
N LEU A 69 25.88 19.91 1.08
CA LEU A 69 27.28 19.77 0.69
C LEU A 69 27.48 19.12 -0.69
N GLY A 70 26.41 18.69 -1.36
CA GLY A 70 26.47 18.03 -2.66
C GLY A 70 27.06 16.62 -2.62
N LEU A 71 27.15 16.01 -1.43
CA LEU A 71 27.74 14.69 -1.25
C LEU A 71 26.74 13.61 -1.66
N THR A 72 27.23 12.59 -2.36
CA THR A 72 26.39 11.46 -2.76
C THR A 72 26.30 10.45 -1.62
N LEU A 73 25.11 10.29 -1.06
CA LEU A 73 24.83 9.22 -0.09
C LEU A 73 24.92 7.85 -0.76
N ILE A 74 25.75 6.96 -0.22
CA ILE A 74 25.94 5.59 -0.69
C ILE A 74 25.04 4.63 0.10
N SER A 75 25.07 4.69 1.44
CA SER A 75 24.27 3.83 2.30
C SER A 75 23.97 4.48 3.66
N LEU A 76 22.91 4.01 4.32
CA LEU A 76 22.53 4.36 5.68
C LEU A 76 22.08 3.08 6.38
N THR A 77 22.76 2.70 7.45
CA THR A 77 22.52 1.45 8.18
C THR A 77 22.45 1.72 9.69
N PRO A 78 21.37 1.37 10.39
CA PRO A 78 21.38 1.36 11.85
C PRO A 78 22.28 0.22 12.34
N GLN A 79 23.16 0.52 13.31
CA GLN A 79 23.97 -0.46 14.03
C GLN A 79 23.31 -0.71 15.39
N ASP A 80 22.93 -1.96 15.65
CA ASP A 80 22.48 -2.36 16.97
C ASP A 80 23.69 -2.38 17.91
N VAL A 81 23.64 -1.59 18.98
CA VAL A 81 24.67 -1.59 20.02
C VAL A 81 24.46 -2.86 20.85
N GLU A 82 25.00 -3.99 20.39
CA GLU A 82 25.17 -5.15 21.25
C GLU A 82 26.19 -4.81 22.34
N LYS A 83 25.73 -4.87 23.59
CA LYS A 83 26.55 -4.72 24.79
C LYS A 83 27.77 -5.64 24.70
N MET A 84 28.96 -5.08 24.93
CA MET A 84 30.14 -5.83 25.30
C MET A 84 29.82 -6.68 26.55
N GLU A 85 29.71 -7.99 26.37
CA GLU A 85 30.02 -8.98 27.40
C GLU A 85 31.17 -9.85 26.91
N ASP A 86 32.15 -9.99 27.80
CA ASP A 86 33.38 -10.74 27.69
C ASP A 86 33.12 -12.25 27.51
N THR A 87 34.08 -12.91 26.83
CA THR A 87 34.39 -14.35 26.88
C THR A 87 33.93 -15.25 25.70
N ASP A 88 34.96 -15.85 25.11
CA ASP A 88 35.08 -17.11 24.36
C ASP A 88 34.88 -17.16 22.82
N GLU A 89 36.03 -17.27 22.17
CA GLU A 89 36.25 -17.83 20.84
C GLU A 89 35.51 -19.17 20.66
N ASN A 90 34.69 -19.23 19.60
CA ASN A 90 34.33 -20.41 18.79
C ASN A 90 32.81 -20.59 18.61
N SER A 91 32.23 -19.76 17.74
CA SER A 91 31.17 -20.19 16.83
C SER A 91 30.97 -19.12 15.75
N MET A 92 31.43 -19.42 14.52
CA MET A 92 30.95 -18.73 13.33
C MET A 92 29.47 -19.09 13.15
N GLU A 93 28.57 -18.43 13.87
CA GLU A 93 27.21 -18.24 13.39
C GLU A 93 27.20 -16.98 12.53
N THR A 94 26.97 -17.17 11.25
CA THR A 94 26.72 -16.08 10.29
C THR A 94 25.65 -15.16 10.87
N PRO A 95 25.84 -13.83 10.89
CA PRO A 95 24.81 -12.89 11.33
C PRO A 95 23.51 -13.15 10.57
N PRO A 96 22.33 -13.04 11.19
CA PRO A 96 21.07 -13.22 10.49
C PRO A 96 21.03 -12.24 9.32
N GLU A 97 20.89 -12.76 8.10
CA GLU A 97 20.67 -11.96 6.90
C GLU A 97 19.54 -10.96 7.17
N VAL A 98 19.88 -9.66 7.19
CA VAL A 98 18.90 -8.58 7.25
C VAL A 98 17.96 -8.78 6.06
N PRO A 99 16.66 -9.07 6.25
CA PRO A 99 15.78 -9.50 5.18
C PRO A 99 15.35 -8.30 4.33
N ASN A 100 16.26 -7.70 3.55
CA ASN A 100 15.96 -6.50 2.77
C ASN A 100 15.43 -6.79 1.34
N ASN A 101 15.13 -8.05 1.03
CA ASN A 101 14.46 -8.42 -0.22
C ASN A 101 12.94 -8.29 -0.09
N ILE A 102 12.42 -7.05 -0.18
CA ILE A 102 11.00 -6.82 -0.41
C ILE A 102 10.66 -7.28 -1.83
N HIS A 103 10.09 -8.47 -1.94
CA HIS A 103 9.60 -8.99 -3.23
C HIS A 103 8.23 -8.38 -3.55
N TYR A 104 8.19 -7.51 -4.56
CA TYR A 104 6.92 -6.96 -5.06
C TYR A 104 6.09 -8.03 -5.75
N ALA A 105 4.79 -8.05 -5.49
CA ALA A 105 3.88 -9.01 -6.10
C ALA A 105 3.68 -8.68 -7.59
N GLY A 106 4.13 -9.59 -8.45
CA GLY A 106 3.90 -9.53 -9.89
C GLY A 106 2.43 -9.66 -10.28
N PHE A 107 2.15 -9.41 -11.57
CA PHE A 107 0.80 -9.40 -12.13
C PHE A 107 0.01 -10.70 -11.86
N ALA A 108 0.63 -11.87 -12.06
CA ALA A 108 -0.05 -13.17 -11.88
C ALA A 108 -0.58 -13.38 -10.45
N LYS A 109 0.23 -13.07 -9.43
CA LYS A 109 -0.18 -13.14 -8.02
C LYS A 109 -1.32 -12.19 -7.71
N ARG A 110 -1.29 -10.97 -8.26
CA ARG A 110 -2.38 -9.99 -8.13
C ARG A 110 -3.67 -10.46 -8.81
N LEU A 111 -3.55 -11.10 -9.98
CA LEU A 111 -4.69 -11.69 -10.68
C LEU A 111 -5.31 -12.85 -9.88
N THR A 112 -4.49 -13.74 -9.31
CA THR A 112 -4.98 -14.82 -8.44
C THR A 112 -5.68 -14.29 -7.20
N ALA A 113 -5.13 -13.22 -6.59
CA ALA A 113 -5.78 -12.58 -5.44
C ALA A 113 -7.15 -12.01 -5.82
N PHE A 114 -7.21 -11.31 -6.96
CA PHE A 114 -8.46 -10.74 -7.46
C PHE A 114 -9.48 -11.83 -7.81
N ALA A 115 -9.07 -12.96 -8.39
CA ALA A 115 -9.96 -14.08 -8.68
C ALA A 115 -10.62 -14.65 -7.42
N PHE A 116 -9.88 -14.79 -6.31
CA PHE A 116 -10.46 -15.19 -5.04
C PHE A 116 -11.40 -14.12 -4.47
N ASP A 117 -11.01 -12.84 -4.49
CA ASP A 117 -11.91 -11.77 -4.05
C ASP A 117 -13.19 -11.73 -4.90
N TYR A 118 -13.09 -12.08 -6.19
CA TYR A 118 -14.23 -12.14 -7.09
C TYR A 118 -15.25 -13.20 -6.67
N LEU A 119 -14.85 -14.31 -6.05
CA LEU A 119 -15.80 -15.29 -5.50
C LEU A 119 -16.69 -14.68 -4.41
N ILE A 120 -16.12 -13.82 -3.56
CA ILE A 120 -16.89 -13.10 -2.52
C ILE A 120 -17.83 -12.09 -3.18
N ILE A 121 -17.35 -11.37 -4.19
CA ILE A 121 -18.17 -10.41 -4.95
C ILE A 121 -19.34 -11.13 -5.65
N CYS A 122 -19.11 -12.28 -6.29
CA CYS A 122 -20.16 -13.09 -6.90
C CYS A 122 -21.19 -13.58 -5.88
N GLY A 123 -20.73 -14.07 -4.72
CA GLY A 123 -21.62 -14.48 -3.63
C GLY A 123 -22.47 -13.31 -3.13
N TYR A 124 -21.89 -12.13 -3.00
CA TYR A 124 -22.59 -10.91 -2.63
C TYR A 124 -23.61 -10.47 -3.69
N ILE A 125 -23.24 -10.49 -4.98
CA ILE A 125 -24.15 -10.17 -6.09
C ILE A 125 -25.33 -11.15 -6.11
N ALA A 126 -25.09 -12.45 -5.94
CA ALA A 126 -26.15 -13.45 -5.91
C ALA A 126 -27.12 -13.22 -4.73
N LEU A 127 -26.59 -12.89 -3.56
CA LEU A 127 -27.39 -12.51 -2.39
C LEU A 127 -28.22 -11.24 -2.67
N LEU A 128 -27.61 -10.23 -3.28
CA LEU A 128 -28.28 -8.98 -3.62
C LEU A 128 -29.43 -9.23 -4.60
N ILE A 129 -29.20 -10.03 -5.65
CA ILE A 129 -30.24 -10.44 -6.61
C ILE A 129 -31.37 -11.17 -5.88
N ALA A 130 -31.06 -12.14 -5.03
CA ALA A 130 -32.08 -12.89 -4.27
C ALA A 130 -32.90 -11.97 -3.36
N ALA A 131 -32.25 -11.03 -2.67
CA ALA A 131 -32.92 -10.05 -1.82
C ALA A 131 -33.83 -9.12 -2.64
N THR A 132 -33.35 -8.62 -3.77
CA THR A 132 -34.14 -7.78 -4.68
C THR A 132 -35.37 -8.54 -5.20
N LEU A 133 -35.20 -9.79 -5.65
CA LEU A 133 -36.31 -10.64 -6.11
C LEU A 133 -37.32 -10.91 -4.99
N ALA A 134 -36.86 -11.16 -3.76
CA ALA A 134 -37.73 -11.36 -2.61
C ALA A 134 -38.55 -10.10 -2.30
N VAL A 135 -37.94 -8.92 -2.34
CA VAL A 135 -38.64 -7.63 -2.15
C VAL A 135 -39.72 -7.45 -3.20
N PHE A 136 -39.41 -7.67 -4.49
CA PHE A 136 -40.41 -7.55 -5.57
C PHE A 136 -41.55 -8.56 -5.40
N LYS A 137 -41.25 -9.81 -5.01
CA LYS A 137 -42.27 -10.85 -4.78
C LYS A 137 -43.17 -10.56 -3.58
N ILE A 138 -42.60 -10.04 -2.49
CA ILE A 138 -43.37 -9.62 -1.31
C ILE A 138 -44.27 -8.43 -1.66
N ALA A 139 -43.74 -7.44 -2.39
CA ALA A 139 -44.52 -6.30 -2.86
C ALA A 139 -45.70 -6.71 -3.74
N GLU A 140 -45.45 -7.58 -4.73
CA GLU A 140 -46.48 -8.16 -5.60
C GLU A 140 -47.56 -8.87 -4.77
N PHE A 141 -47.17 -9.69 -3.80
CA PHE A 141 -48.09 -10.36 -2.87
C PHE A 141 -48.93 -9.39 -2.04
N MET A 142 -48.36 -8.25 -1.63
CA MET A 142 -49.06 -7.20 -0.89
C MET A 142 -49.90 -6.26 -1.78
N GLY A 143 -49.95 -6.50 -3.10
CA GLY A 143 -50.66 -5.64 -4.06
C GLY A 143 -49.97 -4.29 -4.32
N LEU A 144 -48.67 -4.18 -4.00
CA LEU A 144 -47.87 -2.98 -4.25
C LEU A 144 -47.15 -3.10 -5.60
N SER A 145 -47.22 -2.03 -6.40
CA SER A 145 -46.45 -1.92 -7.65
C SER A 145 -45.12 -1.22 -7.39
N LEU A 146 -44.08 -2.02 -7.12
CA LEU A 146 -42.69 -1.55 -7.08
C LEU A 146 -42.05 -1.75 -8.46
N GLY A 147 -41.36 -0.73 -8.96
CA GLY A 147 -40.67 -0.74 -10.25
C GLY A 147 -39.21 -0.31 -10.14
N TRP A 148 -38.45 -0.53 -11.20
CA TRP A 148 -37.12 0.06 -11.32
C TRP A 148 -37.23 1.58 -11.56
N PRO A 149 -36.28 2.39 -11.06
CA PRO A 149 -36.30 3.83 -11.27
C PRO A 149 -36.23 4.19 -12.76
N GLU A 150 -37.10 5.08 -13.21
CA GLU A 150 -37.08 5.59 -14.59
C GLU A 150 -35.92 6.57 -14.83
N ASN A 151 -35.50 7.29 -13.79
CA ASN A 151 -34.40 8.25 -13.89
C ASN A 151 -33.04 7.51 -13.87
N PRO A 152 -32.23 7.61 -14.95
CA PRO A 152 -30.92 6.96 -15.03
C PRO A 152 -29.96 7.32 -13.89
N LEU A 153 -29.99 8.58 -13.43
CA LEU A 153 -29.14 9.04 -12.32
C LEU A 153 -29.52 8.36 -11.00
N LEU A 154 -30.83 8.19 -10.76
CA LEU A 154 -31.29 7.52 -9.55
C LEU A 154 -30.99 6.02 -9.61
N ALA A 155 -31.16 5.39 -10.77
CA ALA A 155 -30.78 3.99 -10.98
C ALA A 155 -29.28 3.75 -10.76
N ASP A 156 -28.42 4.62 -11.31
CA ASP A 156 -26.97 4.57 -11.12
C ASP A 156 -26.58 4.82 -9.66
N LEU A 157 -27.20 5.80 -8.99
CA LEU A 157 -26.96 6.04 -7.56
C LEU A 157 -27.37 4.83 -6.71
N MET A 158 -28.50 4.20 -7.00
CA MET A 158 -28.94 2.99 -6.31
C MET A 158 -27.95 1.84 -6.54
N ALA A 159 -27.47 1.64 -7.77
CA ALA A 159 -26.45 0.64 -8.06
C ALA A 159 -25.12 0.95 -7.36
N PHE A 160 -24.70 2.21 -7.33
CA PHE A 160 -23.51 2.61 -6.60
C PHE A 160 -23.63 2.28 -5.11
N VAL A 161 -24.73 2.68 -4.46
CA VAL A 161 -24.93 2.47 -3.02
C VAL A 161 -25.09 1.00 -2.66
N THR A 162 -25.77 0.21 -3.50
CA THR A 162 -26.11 -1.18 -3.19
C THR A 162 -25.10 -2.20 -3.70
N LEU A 163 -24.29 -1.88 -4.72
CA LEU A 163 -23.34 -2.83 -5.31
C LEU A 163 -21.90 -2.37 -5.17
N ILE A 164 -21.57 -1.15 -5.62
CA ILE A 164 -20.17 -0.73 -5.77
C ILE A 164 -19.59 -0.25 -4.43
N LEU A 165 -20.33 0.56 -3.67
CA LEU A 165 -19.89 1.09 -2.38
C LEU A 165 -19.59 -0.03 -1.37
N PRO A 166 -20.44 -1.06 -1.19
CA PRO A 166 -20.12 -2.18 -0.29
C PRO A 166 -18.85 -2.94 -0.71
N VAL A 167 -18.61 -3.10 -2.02
CA VAL A 167 -17.36 -3.70 -2.53
C VAL A 167 -16.16 -2.79 -2.23
N ILE A 168 -16.25 -1.48 -2.46
CA ILE A 168 -15.19 -0.52 -2.11
C ILE A 168 -14.89 -0.59 -0.61
N LEU A 169 -15.92 -0.64 0.24
CA LEU A 169 -15.78 -0.74 1.69
C LEU A 169 -15.14 -2.07 2.11
N TYR A 170 -15.52 -3.19 1.49
CA TYR A 170 -14.89 -4.49 1.72
C TYR A 170 -13.38 -4.43 1.51
N PHE A 171 -12.92 -3.87 0.38
CA PHE A 171 -11.49 -3.74 0.08
C PHE A 171 -10.81 -2.77 1.04
N THR A 172 -11.43 -1.61 1.28
CA THR A 172 -10.91 -0.57 2.17
C THR A 172 -10.70 -1.08 3.60
N LEU A 173 -11.72 -1.72 4.18
CA LEU A 173 -11.68 -2.20 5.55
C LEU A 173 -10.67 -3.35 5.73
N GLN A 174 -10.59 -4.27 4.78
CA GLN A 174 -9.63 -5.38 4.90
C GLN A 174 -8.19 -4.96 4.66
N GLU A 175 -7.93 -4.09 3.68
CA GLU A 175 -6.57 -3.63 3.38
C GLU A 175 -6.03 -2.67 4.45
N SER A 176 -6.89 -1.91 5.12
CA SER A 176 -6.51 -1.06 6.27
C SER A 176 -6.47 -1.79 7.61
N SER A 177 -6.88 -3.07 7.66
CA SER A 177 -6.86 -3.86 8.89
C SER A 177 -5.44 -4.33 9.24
N PRO A 178 -5.19 -4.85 10.46
CA PRO A 178 -3.92 -5.46 10.83
C PRO A 178 -3.48 -6.60 9.90
N ARG A 179 -4.40 -7.17 9.11
CA ARG A 179 -4.10 -8.21 8.13
C ARG A 179 -3.46 -7.68 6.85
N GLN A 180 -3.58 -6.37 6.56
CA GLN A 180 -3.02 -5.69 5.37
C GLN A 180 -3.44 -6.31 4.03
N ALA A 181 -4.50 -7.12 4.01
CA ALA A 181 -4.87 -7.93 2.87
C ALA A 181 -6.36 -8.27 2.89
N THR A 182 -6.98 -8.20 1.71
CA THR A 182 -8.27 -8.83 1.45
C THR A 182 -8.18 -10.34 1.57
N TRP A 183 -9.33 -10.99 1.61
CA TRP A 183 -9.38 -12.45 1.71
C TRP A 183 -8.66 -13.11 0.55
N GLY A 184 -8.86 -12.64 -0.68
CA GLY A 184 -8.18 -13.18 -1.86
C GLY A 184 -6.69 -12.91 -1.85
N LYS A 185 -6.25 -11.74 -1.38
CA LYS A 185 -4.83 -11.43 -1.19
C LYS A 185 -4.14 -12.36 -0.20
N ARG A 186 -4.80 -12.68 0.93
CA ARG A 186 -4.30 -13.69 1.89
C ARG A 186 -4.18 -15.06 1.24
N LYS A 187 -5.16 -15.47 0.42
CA LYS A 187 -5.09 -16.75 -0.32
C LYS A 187 -3.98 -16.78 -1.36
N ALA A 188 -3.62 -15.64 -1.94
CA ALA A 188 -2.51 -15.54 -2.88
C ALA A 188 -1.12 -15.36 -2.22
N GLY A 189 -1.08 -15.16 -0.89
CA GLY A 189 0.15 -14.88 -0.13
C GLY A 189 0.73 -13.50 -0.43
N ILE A 190 -0.12 -12.48 -0.56
CA ILE A 190 0.32 -11.09 -0.81
C ILE A 190 -0.38 -10.10 0.13
N ARG A 191 0.29 -8.98 0.43
CA ARG A 191 -0.23 -7.90 1.29
C ARG A 191 -0.06 -6.53 0.66
N ALA A 192 -0.92 -5.60 1.02
CA ALA A 192 -0.86 -4.20 0.62
C ALA A 192 -0.33 -3.34 1.77
N VAL A 193 0.74 -2.61 1.51
CA VAL A 193 1.50 -1.85 2.52
C VAL A 193 1.79 -0.44 2.03
N ASN A 194 2.08 0.46 2.96
CA ASN A 194 2.55 1.82 2.64
C ASN A 194 4.03 1.78 2.19
N ALA A 195 4.64 2.95 1.96
CA ALA A 195 6.04 3.05 1.56
C ALA A 195 7.04 2.51 2.60
N ASN A 196 6.65 2.48 3.87
CA ASN A 196 7.44 2.02 5.00
C ASN A 196 7.22 0.52 5.29
N GLY A 197 6.35 -0.16 4.54
CA GLY A 197 5.98 -1.56 4.81
C GLY A 197 4.89 -1.74 5.88
N GLU A 198 4.31 -0.66 6.37
CA GLU A 198 3.28 -0.68 7.41
C GLU A 198 1.87 -0.80 6.83
N THR A 199 0.87 -0.89 7.72
CA THR A 199 -0.55 -0.95 7.34
C THR A 199 -0.98 0.32 6.60
N LEU A 200 -1.86 0.16 5.60
CA LEU A 200 -2.45 1.31 4.93
C LEU A 200 -3.38 2.06 5.88
N THR A 201 -3.32 3.40 5.84
CA THR A 201 -4.34 4.20 6.51
C THR A 201 -5.70 3.99 5.85
N ARG A 202 -6.79 4.27 6.58
CA ARG A 202 -8.15 4.15 6.03
C ARG A 202 -8.35 5.00 4.77
N LEU A 203 -7.78 6.21 4.75
CA LEU A 203 -7.86 7.09 3.58
C LEU A 203 -7.06 6.54 2.40
N GLN A 204 -5.85 6.03 2.62
CA GLN A 204 -5.05 5.40 1.56
C GLN A 204 -5.78 4.20 0.96
N ALA A 205 -6.30 3.30 1.80
CA ALA A 205 -7.05 2.13 1.37
C ALA A 205 -8.36 2.51 0.65
N PHE A 206 -9.02 3.58 1.08
CA PHE A 206 -10.23 4.10 0.43
C PHE A 206 -9.93 4.67 -0.96
N VAL A 207 -8.97 5.59 -1.07
CA VAL A 207 -8.56 6.17 -2.36
C VAL A 207 -8.11 5.09 -3.32
N ARG A 208 -7.30 4.14 -2.83
CA ARG A 208 -6.89 2.96 -3.58
C ARG A 208 -8.08 2.18 -4.14
N SER A 209 -9.06 1.87 -3.29
CA SER A 209 -10.23 1.07 -3.68
C SER A 209 -11.15 1.85 -4.62
N LEU A 210 -11.36 3.14 -4.37
CA LEU A 210 -12.16 4.03 -5.21
C LEU A 210 -11.59 4.10 -6.63
N VAL A 211 -10.30 4.37 -6.77
CA VAL A 211 -9.63 4.41 -8.08
C VAL A 211 -9.66 3.02 -8.74
N LYS A 212 -9.43 1.95 -7.97
CA LYS A 212 -9.47 0.57 -8.48
C LYS A 212 -10.81 0.22 -9.15
N PHE A 213 -11.92 0.68 -8.59
CA PHE A 213 -13.27 0.37 -9.09
C PHE A 213 -13.86 1.45 -9.99
N LEU A 214 -13.13 2.53 -10.28
CA LEU A 214 -13.57 3.60 -11.17
C LEU A 214 -14.02 3.12 -12.56
N PRO A 215 -13.30 2.20 -13.26
CA PRO A 215 -13.77 1.68 -14.54
C PRO A 215 -15.14 0.96 -14.41
N TRP A 216 -15.39 0.32 -13.28
CA TRP A 216 -16.66 -0.39 -13.05
C TRP A 216 -17.82 0.58 -12.78
N GLN A 217 -17.57 1.71 -12.11
CA GLN A 217 -18.57 2.77 -11.96
C GLN A 217 -18.92 3.40 -13.31
N ILE A 218 -17.92 3.74 -14.13
CA ILE A 218 -18.14 4.32 -15.46
C ILE A 218 -18.95 3.35 -16.35
N ALA A 219 -18.68 2.05 -16.25
CA ALA A 219 -19.45 1.03 -16.96
C ALA A 219 -20.93 1.03 -16.52
N HIS A 220 -21.23 1.09 -15.21
CA HIS A 220 -22.62 1.15 -14.72
C HIS A 220 -23.32 2.43 -15.16
N THR A 221 -22.68 3.58 -14.99
CA THR A 221 -23.22 4.85 -15.47
C THR A 221 -23.53 4.74 -16.97
N SER A 222 -22.64 4.14 -17.77
CA SER A 222 -22.88 3.94 -19.21
C SER A 222 -24.07 3.01 -19.48
N ILE A 223 -24.20 1.89 -18.74
CA ILE A 223 -25.30 0.92 -18.88
C ILE A 223 -26.67 1.56 -18.59
N TYR A 224 -26.79 2.34 -17.51
CA TYR A 224 -28.07 2.96 -17.14
C TYR A 224 -28.50 4.08 -18.10
N HIS A 225 -27.59 4.59 -18.94
CA HIS A 225 -27.89 5.57 -19.98
C HIS A 225 -28.10 4.94 -21.36
N ILE A 226 -28.13 3.60 -21.46
CA ILE A 226 -28.56 2.94 -22.70
C ILE A 226 -30.08 2.99 -22.77
N GLU A 227 -30.57 3.74 -23.76
CA GLU A 227 -31.99 3.85 -24.02
C GLU A 227 -32.59 2.49 -24.38
N GLY A 228 -33.65 2.11 -23.67
CA GLY A 228 -34.42 0.90 -23.97
C GLY A 228 -33.75 -0.42 -23.57
N LEU A 229 -32.64 -0.43 -22.81
CA LEU A 229 -32.04 -1.66 -22.28
C LEU A 229 -32.99 -2.34 -21.27
N PRO A 230 -33.17 -3.68 -21.28
CA PRO A 230 -32.56 -4.69 -22.16
C PRO A 230 -33.37 -5.02 -23.45
N PHE A 231 -34.41 -4.25 -23.80
CA PHE A 231 -35.46 -4.69 -24.73
C PHE A 231 -35.58 -3.93 -26.07
N ALA A 232 -34.90 -2.79 -26.29
CA ALA A 232 -34.98 -2.04 -27.55
C ALA A 232 -33.60 -1.91 -28.23
N PRO A 233 -33.47 -2.25 -29.53
CA PRO A 233 -32.25 -2.06 -30.31
C PRO A 233 -32.16 -0.60 -30.76
N VAL A 234 -31.85 0.31 -29.83
CA VAL A 234 -31.52 1.70 -30.14
C VAL A 234 -30.00 1.80 -30.23
N GLU A 235 -29.49 2.53 -31.22
CA GLU A 235 -28.05 2.78 -31.32
C GLU A 235 -27.56 3.53 -30.05
N PRO A 236 -26.48 3.08 -29.39
CA PRO A 236 -25.99 3.74 -28.20
C PRO A 236 -25.61 5.19 -28.49
N SER A 237 -25.99 6.10 -27.59
CA SER A 237 -25.58 7.50 -27.73
C SER A 237 -24.06 7.66 -27.72
N PRO A 238 -23.50 8.72 -28.34
CA PRO A 238 -22.05 8.98 -28.31
C PRO A 238 -21.47 9.04 -26.90
N MET A 239 -22.26 9.46 -25.91
CA MET A 239 -21.86 9.46 -24.50
C MET A 239 -21.62 8.04 -23.98
N VAL A 240 -22.52 7.10 -24.27
CA VAL A 240 -22.38 5.68 -23.86
C VAL A 240 -21.15 5.06 -24.52
N ILE A 241 -20.96 5.29 -25.82
CA ILE A 241 -19.79 4.81 -26.57
C ILE A 241 -18.51 5.35 -25.95
N THR A 242 -18.46 6.66 -25.69
CA THR A 242 -17.31 7.32 -25.04
C THR A 242 -17.04 6.74 -23.65
N GLY A 243 -18.09 6.47 -22.88
CA GLY A 243 -17.99 5.82 -21.57
C GLY A 243 -17.31 4.46 -21.64
N PHE A 244 -17.75 3.56 -22.52
CA PHE A 244 -17.13 2.24 -22.67
C PHE A 244 -15.70 2.32 -23.24
N VAL A 245 -15.42 3.21 -24.19
CA VAL A 245 -14.05 3.47 -24.65
C VAL A 245 -13.16 3.86 -23.48
N LEU A 246 -13.61 4.76 -22.62
CA LEU A 246 -12.87 5.17 -21.42
C LEU A 246 -12.65 4.01 -20.44
N VAL A 247 -13.64 3.12 -20.26
CA VAL A 247 -13.50 1.91 -19.43
C VAL A 247 -12.37 1.04 -19.96
N TYR A 248 -12.36 0.71 -21.26
CA TYR A 248 -11.32 -0.14 -21.84
C TYR A 248 -9.94 0.52 -21.81
N LEU A 249 -9.85 1.83 -22.02
CA LEU A 249 -8.60 2.57 -21.88
C LEU A 249 -8.07 2.50 -20.45
N LEU A 250 -8.91 2.74 -19.44
CA LEU A 250 -8.49 2.67 -18.03
C LEU A 250 -8.05 1.25 -17.64
N VAL A 251 -8.80 0.22 -18.04
CA VAL A 251 -8.42 -1.18 -17.81
C VAL A 251 -7.09 -1.50 -18.50
N GLY A 252 -6.90 -1.04 -19.73
CA GLY A 252 -5.63 -1.17 -20.46
C GLY A 252 -4.47 -0.52 -19.71
N ILE A 253 -4.64 0.70 -19.19
CA ILE A 253 -3.66 1.38 -18.35
C ILE A 253 -3.36 0.58 -17.08
N TYR A 254 -4.38 -0.03 -16.44
CA TYR A 254 -4.20 -0.80 -15.20
C TYR A 254 -3.38 -2.06 -15.45
N VAL A 255 -3.64 -2.77 -16.55
CA VAL A 255 -2.89 -3.97 -16.94
C VAL A 255 -1.47 -3.58 -17.36
N ALA A 256 -1.32 -2.59 -18.25
CA ALA A 256 -0.01 -2.16 -18.76
C ALA A 256 0.91 -1.68 -17.63
N SER A 257 0.40 -0.85 -16.72
CA SER A 257 1.16 -0.38 -15.55
C SER A 257 1.61 -1.53 -14.64
N ALA A 258 0.74 -2.51 -14.36
CA ALA A 258 1.10 -3.68 -13.56
C ALA A 258 2.19 -4.55 -14.21
N LEU A 259 2.22 -4.62 -15.54
CA LEU A 259 3.19 -5.43 -16.29
C LEU A 259 4.53 -4.72 -16.50
N ILE A 260 4.51 -3.42 -16.78
CA ILE A 260 5.70 -2.65 -17.19
C ILE A 260 6.43 -2.03 -16.00
N SER A 261 5.72 -1.65 -14.94
CA SER A 261 6.30 -0.99 -13.77
C SER A 261 7.29 -1.91 -13.04
N LYS A 262 8.49 -1.41 -12.74
CA LYS A 262 9.52 -2.15 -11.98
C LYS A 262 9.01 -2.68 -10.63
N LYS A 263 8.04 -1.98 -10.02
CA LYS A 263 7.43 -2.36 -8.73
C LYS A 263 6.01 -2.93 -8.91
N HIS A 264 5.61 -3.25 -10.15
CA HIS A 264 4.27 -3.74 -10.52
C HIS A 264 3.12 -2.87 -10.01
N ARG A 265 3.35 -1.55 -9.93
CA ARG A 265 2.35 -0.59 -9.43
C ARG A 265 1.35 -0.23 -10.52
N THR A 266 0.10 -0.12 -10.11
CA THR A 266 -1.03 0.37 -10.92
C THR A 266 -1.42 1.81 -10.57
N PRO A 267 -2.29 2.48 -11.34
CA PRO A 267 -2.79 3.82 -10.99
C PRO A 267 -3.36 3.95 -9.59
N TYR A 268 -4.10 2.93 -9.13
CA TYR A 268 -4.63 2.93 -7.76
C TYR A 268 -3.54 2.69 -6.69
N ASP A 269 -2.44 2.02 -7.02
CA ASP A 269 -1.27 1.92 -6.14
C ASP A 269 -0.55 3.28 -6.04
N TRP A 270 -0.41 4.00 -7.16
CA TRP A 270 0.18 5.35 -7.19
C TRP A 270 -0.65 6.37 -6.43
N ALA A 271 -1.96 6.43 -6.73
CA ALA A 271 -2.88 7.38 -6.11
C ALA A 271 -2.94 7.27 -4.57
N SER A 272 -2.67 6.09 -4.03
CA SER A 272 -2.70 5.83 -2.58
C SER A 272 -1.32 5.75 -1.92
N GLY A 273 -0.23 5.90 -2.67
CA GLY A 273 1.13 5.76 -2.13
C GLY A 273 1.45 4.34 -1.64
N SER A 274 0.75 3.33 -2.14
CA SER A 274 0.83 1.95 -1.63
C SER A 274 1.57 1.00 -2.57
N TYR A 275 1.96 -0.13 -2.01
CA TYR A 275 2.69 -1.22 -2.66
C TYR A 275 2.03 -2.55 -2.34
N VAL A 276 2.23 -3.53 -3.21
CA VAL A 276 1.81 -4.92 -2.93
C VAL A 276 3.04 -5.80 -2.90
N ILE A 277 3.23 -6.50 -1.80
CA ILE A 277 4.41 -7.31 -1.50
C ILE A 277 3.99 -8.77 -1.31
N VAL A 278 4.91 -9.69 -1.58
CA VAL A 278 4.74 -11.12 -1.32
C VAL A 278 5.01 -11.37 0.16
N GLU A 279 4.13 -12.15 0.80
CA GLU A 279 4.32 -12.59 2.17
C GLU A 279 5.44 -13.65 2.21
N LYS A 280 6.43 -13.45 3.10
CA LYS A 280 7.40 -14.51 3.40
C LYS A 280 6.62 -15.63 4.10
N GLY A 281 6.53 -16.78 3.44
CA GLY A 281 5.91 -17.99 3.97
C GLY A 281 6.73 -18.64 5.06
#